data_AF-A0A8R7U435-F1
#
_entry.id   AF-A0A8R7U435-F1
#
_cell.length_a   1.000
_cell.length_b   1.000
_cell.length_c   1.000
_cell.angle_alpha   90.00
_cell.angle_beta   90.00
_cell.angle_gamma   90.00
#
_symmetry.space_group_name_H-M   'P 1'
#
loop_
_entity.id
_entity.type
_entity.pdbx_description
1 polymer ?
#
loop_
_entity_poly.entity_id
_entity_poly.type
_entity_poly.pdbx_seq_one_letter_code
_entity_poly.pdbx_strand_id
1 'polypeptide(L)'
;MTGFHTVDASQLHEKELKAYRMDEQEEMNTLLNHYLDFCRDSLMMQAETLVTEKNSTANGIIKLIEQNHITNLVMGTSLFSPDIQTKYTFVMRFSLINTHTAV
;
A
#
# COMPACT_ATOMS: atom_id res chain seq x y z
N MET A 1 -3.87 19.37 3.12
CA MET A 1 -3.09 18.15 3.42
C MET A 1 -2.29 18.42 4.67
N THR A 2 -2.86 18.08 5.83
CA THR A 2 -2.15 18.05 7.11
C THR A 2 -1.17 16.87 7.07
N GLY A 3 0.08 17.09 7.47
CA GLY A 3 1.14 16.10 7.37
C GLY A 3 0.85 14.83 8.20
N PHE A 4 1.48 13.73 7.83
CA PHE A 4 1.49 12.50 8.62
C PHE A 4 2.07 12.81 10.01
N HIS A 5 1.22 12.81 11.04
CA HIS A 5 1.66 12.98 12.43
C HIS A 5 2.10 11.63 12.97
N THR A 6 3.40 11.33 12.92
CA THR A 6 3.94 10.11 13.53
C THR A 6 4.01 10.28 15.04
N VAL A 7 3.30 9.42 15.79
CA VAL A 7 3.40 9.34 17.25
C VAL A 7 4.29 8.16 17.62
N ASP A 8 5.23 8.37 18.55
CA ASP A 8 6.05 7.28 19.07
C ASP A 8 5.18 6.30 19.86
N ALA A 9 5.17 5.04 19.42
CA ALA A 9 4.36 3.98 20.02
C ALA A 9 4.62 3.76 21.52
N SER A 10 5.82 4.11 22.01
CA SER A 10 6.17 4.00 23.43
C SER A 10 5.44 5.03 24.32
N GLN A 11 4.89 6.08 23.72
CA GLN A 11 4.18 7.15 24.43
C GLN A 11 2.68 6.88 24.60
N LEU A 12 2.16 5.82 23.98
CA LEU A 12 0.73 5.50 23.96
C LEU A 12 0.40 4.31 24.86
N HIS A 13 -0.74 4.36 25.53
CA HIS A 13 -1.29 3.18 26.20
C HIS A 13 -1.81 2.17 25.17
N GLU A 14 -1.91 0.90 25.56
CA GLU A 14 -2.28 -0.19 24.64
C GLU A 14 -3.59 0.07 23.88
N LYS A 15 -4.60 0.64 24.55
CA LYS A 15 -5.89 0.98 23.92
C LYS A 15 -5.75 2.08 22.87
N GLU A 16 -4.93 3.09 23.13
CA GLU A 16 -4.66 4.20 22.23
C GLU A 16 -3.82 3.74 21.04
N LEU A 17 -2.80 2.93 21.29
CA LEU A 17 -1.97 2.33 20.26
C LEU A 17 -2.80 1.43 19.33
N LYS A 18 -3.78 0.70 19.88
CA LYS A 18 -4.70 -0.11 19.08
C LYS A 18 -5.60 0.76 18.21
N ALA A 19 -6.18 1.82 18.76
CA ALA A 19 -7.02 2.75 18.01
C ALA A 19 -6.23 3.40 16.87
N TYR A 20 -5.04 3.93 17.18
CA TYR A 20 -4.16 4.56 16.19
C TYR A 20 -3.81 3.62 15.03
N ARG A 21 -3.47 2.36 15.33
CA ARG A 21 -3.20 1.35 14.28
C ARG A 21 -4.42 1.00 13.42
N MET A 22 -5.63 1.06 14.01
CA MET A 22 -6.87 0.83 13.26
C MET A 22 -7.13 2.00 12.31
N ASP A 23 -6.95 3.24 12.79
CA ASP A 23 -7.12 4.45 11.99
C ASP A 23 -6.11 4.46 10.82
N GLU A 24 -4.82 4.19 11.08
CA GLU A 24 -3.80 4.07 10.02
C GLU A 24 -4.16 3.02 8.97
N GLN A 25 -4.70 1.87 9.40
CA GLN A 25 -5.11 0.81 8.50
C GLN A 25 -6.35 1.20 7.68
N GLU A 26 -7.31 1.90 8.28
CA GLU A 26 -8.51 2.38 7.60
C GLU A 26 -8.18 3.46 6.55
N GLU A 27 -7.31 4.42 6.90
CA GLU A 27 -6.84 5.44 5.96
C GLU A 27 -6.10 4.81 4.78
N MET A 28 -5.18 3.86 5.04
CA MET A 28 -4.48 3.11 4.01
C MET A 28 -5.46 2.37 3.09
N ASN A 29 -6.42 1.64 3.66
CA ASN A 29 -7.40 0.87 2.89
C ASN A 29 -8.28 1.79 2.02
N THR A 30 -8.69 2.94 2.56
CA THR A 30 -9.49 3.92 1.85
C THR A 30 -8.75 4.45 0.61
N LEU A 31 -7.47 4.79 0.77
CA LEU A 31 -6.63 5.25 -0.34
C LEU A 31 -6.43 4.15 -1.40
N LEU A 32 -6.14 2.91 -0.97
CA LEU A 32 -5.91 1.81 -1.90
C LEU A 32 -7.17 1.42 -2.66
N ASN A 33 -8.32 1.40 -1.99
CA ASN A 33 -9.61 1.16 -2.63
C ASN A 33 -9.94 2.24 -3.66
N HIS A 34 -9.63 3.50 -3.37
CA HIS A 34 -9.79 4.58 -4.35
C HIS A 34 -8.98 4.33 -5.64
N TYR A 35 -7.74 3.84 -5.52
CA TYR A 35 -6.95 3.47 -6.70
C TYR A 35 -7.52 2.24 -7.43
N LEU A 36 -7.99 1.23 -6.71
CA LEU A 36 -8.64 0.06 -7.33
C LEU A 36 -9.90 0.46 -8.11
N ASP A 37 -10.74 1.30 -7.51
CA ASP A 37 -11.94 1.83 -8.16
C ASP A 37 -11.58 2.65 -9.40
N PHE A 38 -10.55 3.51 -9.33
CA PHE A 38 -10.06 4.22 -10.50
C PHE A 38 -9.59 3.28 -11.62
N CYS A 39 -8.84 2.23 -11.29
CA CYS A 39 -8.37 1.25 -12.27
C CYS A 39 -9.53 0.51 -12.94
N ARG A 40 -10.52 0.10 -12.15
CA ARG A 40 -11.71 -0.59 -12.65
C ARG A 40 -12.57 0.34 -13.50
N ASP A 41 -12.93 1.50 -12.96
CA ASP A 41 -13.99 2.35 -13.51
C ASP A 41 -13.48 3.29 -14.61
N SER A 42 -12.23 3.76 -14.51
CA SER A 42 -11.64 4.70 -15.48
C SER A 42 -10.75 4.03 -16.51
N LEU A 43 -10.05 2.95 -16.14
CA LEU A 43 -9.09 2.28 -17.03
C LEU A 43 -9.60 0.93 -17.55
N MET A 44 -10.70 0.39 -17.01
CA MET A 44 -11.20 -0.96 -17.33
C MET A 44 -10.12 -2.04 -17.13
N MET A 45 -9.27 -1.85 -16.12
CA MET A 45 -8.15 -2.74 -15.79
C MET A 45 -8.43 -3.50 -14.50
N GLN A 46 -8.00 -4.76 -14.45
CA GLN A 46 -8.00 -5.52 -13.21
C GLN A 46 -6.76 -5.14 -12.39
N ALA A 47 -6.98 -4.76 -11.14
CA ALA A 47 -5.93 -4.48 -10.19
C ALA A 47 -6.20 -5.19 -8.86
N GLU A 48 -5.15 -5.53 -8.13
CA GLU A 48 -5.21 -6.09 -6.79
C GLU A 48 -4.23 -5.37 -5.85
N THR A 49 -4.61 -5.31 -4.57
CA THR A 49 -3.78 -4.77 -3.50
C THR A 49 -3.10 -5.91 -2.76
N LEU A 50 -1.77 -5.89 -2.70
CA LEU A 50 -0.96 -6.83 -1.92
C LEU A 50 -0.38 -6.11 -0.71
N VAL A 51 -0.66 -6.59 0.51
CA VAL A 51 -0.23 -5.96 1.77
C VAL A 51 0.64 -6.92 2.58
N THR A 52 1.70 -6.40 3.20
CA THR A 52 2.49 -7.14 4.19
C THR A 52 2.85 -6.27 5.39
N GLU A 53 2.88 -6.88 6.57
CA GLU A 53 3.36 -6.24 7.80
C GLU A 53 4.87 -6.48 7.96
N LYS A 54 5.64 -5.39 7.93
CA LYS A 54 7.11 -5.39 8.08
C LYS A 54 7.57 -4.06 8.64
N ASN A 55 8.56 -4.09 9.53
CA ASN A 55 9.16 -2.89 10.14
C ASN A 55 10.06 -2.09 9.18
N SER A 56 10.24 -2.57 7.95
CA SER A 56 11.02 -1.90 6.90
C SER A 56 10.25 -2.00 5.61
N THR A 57 9.97 -0.85 5.00
CA THR A 57 9.27 -0.75 3.73
C THR A 57 10.01 -1.49 2.62
N ALA A 58 11.33 -1.32 2.54
CA ALA A 58 12.17 -2.00 1.55
C ALA A 58 12.06 -3.54 1.69
N ASN A 59 12.18 -4.06 2.91
CA ASN A 59 12.05 -5.50 3.14
C ASN A 59 10.63 -6.01 2.87
N GLY A 60 9.61 -5.19 3.14
CA GLY A 60 8.22 -5.47 2.76
C GLY A 60 8.06 -5.62 1.25
N ILE A 61 8.63 -4.70 0.47
CA ILE A 61 8.56 -4.71 -1.00
C ILE A 61 9.29 -5.94 -1.54
N ILE A 62 10.50 -6.22 -1.07
CA ILE A 62 11.27 -7.40 -1.49
C ILE A 62 10.45 -8.68 -1.26
N LYS A 63 9.86 -8.83 -0.07
CA LYS A 63 9.01 -9.98 0.24
C LYS A 63 7.81 -10.09 -0.70
N LEU A 64 7.14 -8.98 -1.00
CA LEU A 64 6.00 -8.97 -1.92
C LEU A 64 6.40 -9.34 -3.35
N ILE A 65 7.57 -8.89 -3.81
CA ILE A 65 8.13 -9.25 -5.12
C ILE A 65 8.38 -10.75 -5.20
N GLU A 66 9.06 -11.32 -4.19
CA GLU A 66 9.39 -12.75 -4.14
C GLU A 66 8.14 -13.63 -4.11
N GLN A 67 7.16 -13.30 -3.26
CA GLN A 67 5.95 -14.10 -3.08
C GLN A 67 5.01 -14.08 -4.27
N ASN A 68 4.97 -12.97 -5.03
CA ASN A 68 4.01 -12.76 -6.12
C ASN A 68 4.67 -12.73 -7.50
N HIS A 69 5.97 -13.02 -7.58
CA HIS A 69 6.77 -13.01 -8.81
C HIS A 69 6.61 -11.71 -9.62
N ILE A 70 6.69 -10.56 -8.92
CA ILE A 70 6.53 -9.25 -9.55
C ILE A 70 7.77 -8.96 -10.40
N THR A 71 7.59 -8.84 -11.71
CA THR A 71 8.69 -8.62 -12.66
C THR A 71 8.94 -7.14 -12.97
N ASN A 72 7.96 -6.29 -12.72
CA ASN A 72 8.02 -4.85 -12.98
C ASN A 72 7.47 -4.11 -11.77
N LEU A 73 8.27 -3.20 -11.19
CA LEU A 73 7.88 -2.36 -10.07
C LEU A 73 7.90 -0.90 -10.50
N VAL A 74 6.78 -0.21 -10.32
CA VAL A 74 6.69 1.24 -10.47
C VAL A 74 6.62 1.86 -9.08
N MET A 75 7.50 2.84 -8.82
CA MET A 75 7.56 3.54 -7.54
C MET A 75 7.76 5.03 -7.78
N GLY A 76 7.02 5.87 -7.05
CA GLY A 76 7.26 7.30 -7.01
C GLY A 76 8.52 7.60 -6.19
N THR A 77 9.38 8.48 -6.68
CA THR A 77 10.52 8.98 -5.90
C THR A 77 10.16 10.31 -5.25
N SER A 78 10.56 10.49 -3.99
CA SER A 78 10.49 11.77 -3.29
C SER A 78 11.92 12.25 -3.06
N LEU A 79 12.16 13.55 -3.23
CA LEU A 79 13.44 14.19 -2.89
C LEU A 79 13.73 14.18 -1.36
N PHE A 80 12.72 13.87 -0.56
CA PHE A 80 12.82 13.73 0.89
C PHE A 80 12.47 12.29 1.27
N SER A 81 13.46 11.52 1.73
CA SER A 81 13.25 10.25 2.44
C SER A 81 13.56 10.48 3.93
N PRO A 82 12.63 10.99 4.73
CA PRO A 82 12.72 10.71 6.16
C PRO A 82 12.74 9.19 6.34
N ASP A 83 13.61 8.67 7.22
CA ASP A 83 13.60 7.28 7.67
C ASP A 83 12.27 6.99 8.39
N ILE A 84 11.18 6.87 7.63
CA ILE A 84 9.87 6.51 8.17
C ILE A 84 9.82 4.99 8.21
N GLN A 85 9.89 4.44 9.42
CA GLN A 85 9.49 3.04 9.63
C GLN A 85 7.98 2.94 9.47
N THR A 86 7.52 2.52 8.29
CA THR A 86 6.11 2.13 8.11
C THR A 86 5.93 0.69 8.57
N LYS A 87 4.89 0.43 9.36
CA LYS A 87 4.53 -0.92 9.80
C LYS A 87 3.99 -1.78 8.66
N TYR A 88 3.34 -1.13 7.69
CA TYR A 88 2.73 -1.76 6.53
C TYR A 88 3.44 -1.33 5.25
N THR A 89 3.50 -2.26 4.32
CA THR A 89 3.99 -2.05 2.96
C THR A 89 2.96 -2.62 2.00
N PHE A 90 2.64 -1.88 0.95
CA PHE A 90 1.71 -2.30 -0.07
C PHE A 90 2.31 -2.18 -1.47
N VAL A 91 1.87 -3.06 -2.36
CA VAL A 91 2.14 -2.98 -3.80
C VAL A 91 0.81 -3.19 -4.53
N MET A 92 0.52 -2.33 -5.49
CA MET A 92 -0.58 -2.49 -6.43
C MET A 92 -0.10 -3.30 -7.62
N ARG A 93 -0.78 -4.41 -7.91
CA ARG A 93 -0.50 -5.22 -9.08
C ARG A 93 -1.59 -5.02 -10.12
N PHE A 94 -1.16 -4.80 -11.36
CA PHE A 94 -2.03 -4.61 -12.51
C PHE A 94 -1.96 -5.85 -13.41
N SER A 95 -3.12 -6.29 -13.87
CA SER A 95 -3.24 -7.36 -14.87
C SER A 95 -3.91 -6.77 -16.10
N LEU A 96 -3.25 -6.86 -17.26
CA LEU A 96 -3.86 -6.52 -18.55
C LEU A 96 -4.96 -7.55 -18.84
N ILE A 97 -6.19 -7.08 -19.03
CA ILE A 97 -7.25 -7.90 -19.60
C ILE A 97 -7.02 -7.91 -21.11
N ASN A 98 -6.62 -9.05 -21.68
CA ASN A 98 -6.71 -9.24 -23.13
C ASN A 98 -8.20 -9.32 -23.48
N THR A 99 -8.82 -8.19 -23.81
CA THR A 99 -10.16 -8.17 -24.41
C THR A 99 -10.05 -8.56 -25.89
N HIS A 100 -9.72 -9.82 -26.15
CA HIS A 100 -9.99 -10.49 -27.42
C HIS A 100 -10.96 -11.64 -27.15
N THR A 101 -12.15 -11.32 -26.65
CA THR A 101 -13.32 -12.16 -26.90
C THR A 101 -13.81 -11.84 -28.30
N ALA A 102 -13.32 -12.62 -29.26
CA ALA A 102 -14.02 -12.85 -30.51
C ALA A 102 -15.36 -13.56 -30.20
N VAL A 103 -16.49 -12.93 -30.55
CA VAL A 103 -17.63 -13.48 -31.32
C VAL A 103 -18.36 -12.29 -31.94
#